data_AF-A0A970E3B8-F1
#
_entry.id   AF-A0A970E3B8-F1
#
_cell.length_a   1.000
_cell.length_b   1.000
_cell.length_c   1.000
_cell.angle_alpha   90.00
_cell.angle_beta   90.00
_cell.angle_gamma   90.00
#
_symmetry.space_group_name_H-M   'P 1'
#
loop_
_entity.id
_entity.type
_entity.pdbx_description
1 polymer ?
#
loop_
_entity_poly.entity_id
_entity_poly.type
_entity_poly.pdbx_seq_one_letter_code
_entity_poly.pdbx_strand_id
1 'polypeptide(L)' 'MQPFVYETAVVYESSGQFLGNIRRTVQELKRTHPQLRNYALADLALHRGRKAVSVTLYFQPKN' A
#
# COMPACT_ATOMS: atom_id res chain seq x y z
N MET A 1 -6.15 -7.48 18.54
CA MET A 1 -5.20 -6.69 17.72
C MET A 1 -6.00 -5.90 16.69
N GLN A 2 -5.67 -4.63 16.47
CA GLN A 2 -6.43 -3.74 15.57
C GLN A 2 -5.81 -3.72 14.16
N PRO A 3 -6.62 -3.65 13.08
CA PRO A 3 -6.14 -3.53 11.71
C PRO A 3 -5.59 -2.13 11.42
N PHE A 4 -4.55 -2.04 10.60
CA PHE A 4 -3.99 -0.77 10.12
C PHE A 4 -4.34 -0.55 8.65
N VAL A 5 -4.86 0.64 8.33
CA VAL A 5 -5.25 1.06 6.98
C VAL A 5 -4.38 2.24 6.57
N TYR A 6 -3.73 2.15 5.40
CA TYR A 6 -2.93 3.23 4.83
C TYR A 6 -3.42 3.59 3.44
N GLU A 7 -3.71 4.87 3.18
CA GLU A 7 -4.17 5.39 1.90
C GLU A 7 -3.10 6.28 1.25
N THR A 8 -2.86 6.11 -0.06
CA THR A 8 -1.92 6.92 -0.84
C THR A 8 -2.41 7.12 -2.28
N ALA A 9 -2.07 8.24 -2.92
CA ALA A 9 -2.45 8.53 -4.32
C ALA A 9 -1.24 8.37 -5.26
N VAL A 10 -1.40 7.62 -6.35
CA VAL A 10 -0.35 7.38 -7.35
C VAL A 10 -0.80 7.90 -8.72
N VAL A 11 0.06 8.70 -9.36
CA VAL A 11 -0.15 9.19 -10.74
C VAL A 11 0.07 8.04 -11.72
N TYR A 12 -0.88 7.84 -12.63
CA TYR A 12 -0.99 6.65 -13.48
C TYR A 12 -0.40 6.91 -14.87
N GLU A 13 0.86 6.55 -15.10
CA GLU A 13 1.50 6.59 -16.43
C GLU A 13 1.65 5.19 -17.06
N SER A 14 1.90 4.13 -16.27
CA SER A 14 1.91 2.73 -16.73
C SER A 14 1.64 1.74 -15.60
N SER A 15 1.01 0.59 -15.92
CA SER A 15 0.66 -0.46 -14.94
C SER A 15 1.90 -1.12 -14.28
N GLY A 16 3.02 -1.25 -15.01
CA GLY A 16 4.27 -1.75 -14.46
C GLY A 16 4.93 -0.78 -13.48
N GLN A 17 4.91 0.52 -13.83
CA GLN A 17 5.44 1.58 -12.97
C GLN A 17 4.59 1.75 -11.69
N PHE A 18 3.28 1.56 -11.81
CA PHE A 18 2.34 1.56 -10.70
C PHE A 18 2.61 0.45 -9.68
N LEU A 19 2.81 -0.80 -10.13
CA LEU A 19 3.18 -1.90 -9.23
C LEU A 19 4.55 -1.68 -8.57
N GLY A 20 5.51 -1.12 -9.32
CA GLY A 20 6.80 -0.71 -8.78
C GLY A 20 6.67 0.32 -7.66
N ASN A 21 5.81 1.32 -7.86
CA ASN A 21 5.53 2.36 -6.87
C ASN A 21 4.89 1.77 -5.61
N ILE A 22 3.86 0.92 -5.75
CA ILE A 22 3.22 0.25 -4.59
C ILE A 22 4.25 -0.55 -3.79
N ARG A 23 5.10 -1.34 -4.47
CA ARG A 23 6.11 -2.16 -3.79
C ARG A 23 7.10 -1.30 -3.02
N ARG A 24 7.53 -0.17 -3.59
CA ARG A 24 8.41 0.80 -2.92
C ARG A 24 7.72 1.43 -1.70
N THR A 25 6.47 1.88 -1.85
CA THR A 25 5.69 2.44 -0.75
C THR A 25 5.51 1.45 0.41
N VAL A 26 5.22 0.18 0.13
CA VAL A 26 5.11 -0.86 1.17
C VAL A 26 6.44 -1.08 1.89
N GLN A 27 7.57 -1.05 1.17
CA GLN A 27 8.90 -1.18 1.79
C GLN A 27 9.25 0.03 2.67
N GLU A 28 8.93 1.24 2.22
CA GLU A 28 9.12 2.47 2.99
C GLU A 28 8.23 2.50 4.24
N LEU A 29 6.96 2.11 4.12
CA LEU A 29 6.04 1.95 5.25
C LEU A 29 6.58 0.97 6.30
N LYS A 30 7.12 -0.18 5.88
CA LYS A 30 7.71 -1.16 6.80
C LYS A 30 9.02 -0.67 7.46
N ARG A 31 9.73 0.26 6.83
CA ARG A 31 10.92 0.91 7.39
C ARG A 31 10.55 1.98 8.42
N THR A 32 9.58 2.81 8.09
CA THR A 32 9.13 3.95 8.91
C THR A 32 8.21 3.53 10.06
N HIS A 33 7.46 2.45 9.92
CA HIS A 33 6.57 1.91 10.94
C HIS A 33 7.00 0.48 11.34
N PRO A 34 7.83 0.33 12.39
CA PRO A 34 8.32 -0.97 12.86
C PRO A 34 7.21 -1.97 13.18
N GLN A 35 6.04 -1.48 13.60
CA GLN A 35 4.84 -2.29 13.84
C GLN A 35 4.41 -3.12 12.62
N LEU A 36 4.61 -2.62 11.39
CA LEU A 36 4.26 -3.32 10.15
C LEU A 36 5.23 -4.46 9.80
N ARG A 37 6.35 -4.64 10.52
CA ARG A 37 7.27 -5.78 10.30
C ARG A 37 6.60 -7.11 10.61
N ASN A 38 5.73 -7.11 11.62
CA ASN A 38 4.94 -8.25 12.05
C ASN A 38 3.62 -8.37 11.26
N TYR A 39 3.42 -7.55 10.23
CA TYR A 39 2.21 -7.57 9.41
C TYR A 39 2.57 -7.88 7.94
N ALA A 40 1.71 -8.66 7.30
CA ALA A 40 1.72 -8.94 5.87
C ALA A 40 0.71 -8.01 5.18
N LEU A 41 1.01 -7.61 3.94
CA LEU A 41 0.01 -6.96 3.10
C LEU A 41 -1.02 -8.04 2.73
N ALA A 42 -2.25 -7.85 3.17
CA ALA A 42 -3.35 -8.80 2.99
C ALA A 42 -4.15 -8.50 1.74
N ASP A 43 -4.42 -7.21 1.51
CA ASP A 43 -5.27 -6.74 0.43
C ASP A 43 -4.87 -5.33 -0.01
N LEU A 44 -5.32 -4.97 -1.20
CA LEU A 44 -5.07 -3.70 -1.86
C LEU A 44 -6.35 -3.25 -2.56
N ALA A 45 -6.95 -2.16 -2.11
CA ALA A 45 -8.05 -1.53 -2.83
C ALA A 45 -7.52 -0.40 -3.72
N LEU A 46 -7.99 -0.38 -4.97
CA LEU A 46 -7.64 0.63 -5.95
C LEU A 46 -8.88 1.43 -6.35
N HIS A 47 -8.84 2.72 -6.11
CA HIS A 47 -9.89 3.66 -6.51
C HIS A 47 -9.34 4.58 -7.60
N ARG A 48 -9.75 4.31 -8.85
CA ARG A 48 -9.34 5.12 -10.00
C ARG A 48 -10.20 6.38 -10.08
N GLY A 49 -9.59 7.53 -9.78
CA GLY A 49 -10.13 8.85 -10.09
C GLY A 49 -9.80 9.30 -11.51
N ARG A 50 -10.31 10.47 -11.91
CA ARG A 50 -10.09 11.03 -13.27
C ARG A 50 -8.62 11.32 -13.61
N LYS A 51 -7.77 11.58 -12.61
CA LYS A 51 -6.35 11.98 -12.79
C LYS A 51 -5.35 11.17 -11.96
N ALA A 52 -5.82 10.35 -11.01
CA ALA A 52 -4.99 9.62 -10.07
C ALA A 52 -5.67 8.32 -9.66
N VAL A 53 -4.88 7.34 -9.22
CA VAL A 53 -5.38 6.12 -8.57
C VAL A 53 -5.09 6.25 -7.08
N SER A 54 -6.14 6.29 -6.27
CA SER A 54 -6.02 6.11 -4.82
C SER A 54 -5.80 4.63 -4.53
N VAL A 55 -4.86 4.35 -3.64
CA VAL A 55 -4.42 3.02 -3.26
C VAL A 55 -4.58 2.90 -1.75
N THR A 56 -5.39 1.93 -1.32
CA THR A 56 -5.51 1.59 0.09
C THR A 56 -4.82 0.25 0.34
N LEU A 57 -3.86 0.23 1.26
CA LEU A 57 -3.08 -0.94 1.65
C LEU A 57 -3.60 -1.48 2.99
N TYR A 58 -4.04 -2.73 3.00
CA TYR A 58 -4.53 -3.41 4.20
C TYR A 58 -3.47 -4.37 4.73
N PHE A 59 -3.11 -4.20 5.99
CA PHE A 59 -2.11 -5.03 6.65
C PHE A 59 -2.76 -5.91 7.71
N GLN A 60 -2.44 -7.21 7.69
CA GLN A 60 -2.87 -8.19 8.69
C GLN A 60 -1.66 -8.78 9.43
N PRO A 61 -1.80 -9.21 10.70
CA PRO A 61 -0.71 -9.87 11.42
C PRO A 61 -0.19 -11.08 10.64
N LYS A 62 1.13 -11.27 10.64
CA LYS A 62 1.73 -12.54 10.23
C LYS A 62 1.49 -13.54 11.35
N ASN A 63 0.87 -14.67 11.03
CA ASN A 63 0.92 -15.85 11.89
C ASN A 63 2.35 -16.39 11.97
#